data_AF-A0A3N6M2D7-F1
#
_entry.id   AF-A0A3N6M2D7-F1
#
_cell.length_a   1.000
_cell.length_b   1.000
_cell.length_c   1.000
_cell.angle_alpha   90.00
_cell.angle_beta   90.00
_cell.angle_gamma   90.00
#
_symmetry.space_group_name_H-M   'P 1'
#
loop_
_entity.id
_entity.type
_entity.pdbx_description
1 polymer ?
#
loop_
_entity_poly.entity_id
_entity_poly.type
_entity_poly.pdbx_seq_one_letter_code
_entity_poly.pdbx_strand_id
1 'polypeptide(L)'
;MQKPSVKCALLATMIAKHKWGTPITKEGLLSLSAIDGNYPTARDVYDDLRSEPYITYRGNRGIELDKGNFDGLADVLYHECNWEKWEIDSRLKHYEGIEDHDWA
;
A
#
# COMPACT_ATOMS: atom_id res chain seq x y z
N MET A 1 -6.97 16.50 -9.77
CA MET A 1 -6.80 15.22 -9.07
C MET A 1 -7.87 15.11 -8.00
N GLN A 2 -8.72 14.09 -8.04
CA GLN A 2 -9.49 13.70 -6.86
C GLN A 2 -8.51 13.30 -5.75
N LYS A 3 -8.87 13.57 -4.50
CA LYS A 3 -8.05 13.12 -3.37
C LYS A 3 -8.07 11.60 -3.34
N PRO A 4 -6.92 10.93 -3.18
CA PRO A 4 -6.89 9.49 -3.04
C PRO A 4 -7.74 9.08 -1.83
N SER A 5 -8.37 7.91 -1.92
CA SER A 5 -9.03 7.32 -0.74
C SER A 5 -8.02 7.15 0.39
N VAL A 6 -8.51 7.02 1.63
CA VAL A 6 -7.64 6.79 2.78
C VAL A 6 -6.76 5.54 2.55
N LYS A 7 -7.34 4.44 2.03
CA LYS A 7 -6.61 3.23 1.63
C LYS A 7 -5.45 3.55 0.68
N CYS A 8 -5.73 4.28 -0.39
CA CYS A 8 -4.74 4.65 -1.38
C CYS A 8 -3.65 5.58 -0.83
N ALA A 9 -4.00 6.50 0.07
CA ALA A 9 -3.00 7.35 0.75
C ALA A 9 -2.08 6.55 1.68
N LEU A 10 -2.62 5.56 2.41
CA LEU A 10 -1.82 4.65 3.23
C LEU A 10 -0.88 3.80 2.36
N LEU A 11 -1.39 3.17 1.30
CA LEU A 11 -0.58 2.34 0.39
C LEU A 11 0.50 3.16 -0.32
N ALA A 12 0.16 4.36 -0.83
CA ALA A 12 1.13 5.28 -1.42
C ALA A 12 2.26 5.62 -0.45
N THR A 13 1.93 5.79 0.84
CA THR A 13 2.92 6.07 1.88
C THR A 13 3.81 4.87 2.16
N MET A 14 3.25 3.65 2.19
CA MET A 14 4.05 2.43 2.31
C MET A 14 5.02 2.31 1.12
N ILE A 15 4.56 2.52 -0.11
CA ILE A 15 5.41 2.45 -1.31
C ILE A 15 6.49 3.55 -1.31
N ALA A 16 6.15 4.78 -0.90
CA ALA A 16 7.06 5.92 -0.96
C ALA A 16 8.06 6.00 0.20
N LYS A 17 7.66 5.62 1.42
CA LYS A 17 8.44 5.80 2.65
C LYS A 17 9.10 4.51 3.13
N HIS A 18 8.59 3.34 2.77
CA HIS A 18 9.15 2.08 3.21
C HIS A 18 10.08 1.49 2.16
N LYS A 19 11.35 1.31 2.57
CA LYS A 19 12.37 0.57 1.84
C LYS A 19 12.01 -0.93 1.72
N TRP A 20 10.88 -1.25 1.08
CA TRP A 20 10.56 -2.57 0.51
C TRP A 20 10.81 -3.74 1.49
N GLY A 21 10.23 -3.72 2.69
CA GLY A 21 10.37 -4.81 3.67
C GLY A 21 10.74 -4.41 5.11
N THR A 22 10.62 -3.13 5.46
CA THR A 22 10.58 -2.73 6.87
C THR A 22 9.12 -2.62 7.30
N PRO A 23 8.73 -3.12 8.47
CA PRO A 23 7.38 -2.87 9.00
C PRO A 23 7.15 -1.40 9.40
N ILE A 24 5.95 -0.88 9.15
CA ILE A 24 5.47 0.43 9.62
C ILE A 24 4.39 0.28 10.68
N THR A 25 4.55 0.96 11.82
CA THR A 25 3.53 0.98 12.87
C THR A 25 2.27 1.73 12.42
N LYS A 26 1.14 1.48 13.09
CA LYS A 26 -0.13 2.17 12.84
C LYS A 26 0.04 3.68 12.92
N GLU A 27 0.59 4.17 14.03
CA GLU A 27 0.81 5.60 14.26
C GLU A 27 1.79 6.21 13.26
N GLY A 28 2.85 5.47 12.92
CA GLY A 28 3.81 5.86 11.89
C GLY A 28 3.15 6.03 10.53
N LEU A 29 2.34 5.06 10.11
CA LEU A 29 1.68 5.11 8.81
C LEU A 29 0.64 6.23 8.75
N LEU A 30 -0.20 6.36 9.77
CA LEU A 30 -1.22 7.41 9.83
C LEU A 30 -0.63 8.83 9.86
N SER A 31 0.49 9.03 10.56
CA SER A 31 1.15 10.34 10.64
C SER A 31 1.89 10.74 9.36
N LEU A 32 2.38 9.76 8.59
CA LEU A 32 3.10 10.01 7.34
C LEU A 32 2.17 10.15 6.13
N SER A 33 0.93 9.67 6.23
CA SER A 33 -0.01 9.60 5.11
C SER A 33 -0.79 10.90 4.91
N ALA A 34 -1.07 11.22 3.64
CA ALA A 34 -1.87 12.38 3.26
C ALA A 34 -3.38 12.12 3.41
N ILE A 35 -3.86 11.94 4.66
CA ILE A 35 -5.24 11.53 5.00
C ILE A 35 -6.13 12.68 5.50
N ASP A 36 -5.72 13.94 5.35
CA ASP A 36 -6.47 15.15 5.74
C ASP A 36 -7.12 15.12 7.14
N GLY A 37 -6.44 14.48 8.10
CA GLY A 37 -6.92 14.40 9.48
C GLY A 37 -8.09 13.44 9.72
N ASN A 38 -8.50 12.63 8.73
CA ASN A 38 -9.52 11.59 8.91
C ASN A 38 -8.95 10.35 9.62
N TYR A 39 -8.41 10.56 10.82
CA TYR A 39 -7.79 9.53 11.63
C TYR A 39 -8.73 8.40 12.04
N PRO A 40 -10.03 8.60 12.36
CA PRO A 40 -10.93 7.50 12.64
C PRO A 40 -11.01 6.50 11.48
N THR A 41 -11.36 6.98 10.28
CA THR A 41 -11.43 6.13 9.07
C THR A 41 -10.08 5.49 8.76
N ALA A 42 -8.99 6.23 8.94
CA ALA A 42 -7.66 5.68 8.67
C ALA A 42 -7.23 4.58 9.64
N ARG A 43 -7.71 4.61 10.90
CA ARG A 43 -7.49 3.51 11.84
C ARG A 43 -8.25 2.26 11.40
N ASP A 44 -9.48 2.40 10.93
CA ASP A 44 -10.30 1.28 10.47
C ASP A 44 -9.68 0.68 9.20
N VAL A 45 -9.34 1.51 8.22
CA VAL A 45 -8.66 1.06 6.98
C VAL A 45 -7.30 0.42 7.28
N TYR A 46 -6.54 0.92 8.27
CA TYR A 46 -5.32 0.24 8.71
C TYR A 46 -5.62 -1.17 9.24
N ASP A 47 -6.71 -1.32 9.99
CA ASP A 47 -7.11 -2.61 10.55
C ASP A 47 -7.55 -3.59 9.46
N ASP A 48 -8.22 -3.11 8.42
CA ASP A 48 -8.57 -3.88 7.23
C ASP A 48 -7.31 -4.31 6.47
N LEU A 49 -6.36 -3.38 6.23
CA LEU A 49 -5.10 -3.65 5.55
C LEU A 49 -4.29 -4.78 6.22
N ARG A 50 -4.40 -4.98 7.54
CA ARG A 50 -3.72 -6.09 8.23
C ARG A 50 -4.15 -7.48 7.74
N SER A 51 -5.29 -7.58 7.06
CA SER A 51 -5.87 -8.83 6.57
C SER A 51 -5.72 -9.00 5.05
N GLU A 52 -5.16 -8.01 4.35
CA GLU A 52 -4.99 -8.06 2.90
C GLU A 52 -3.84 -9.00 2.50
N PRO A 53 -3.97 -9.74 1.40
CA PRO A 53 -2.98 -10.74 0.98
C PRO A 53 -1.63 -10.14 0.59
N TYR A 54 -1.62 -8.88 0.15
CA TYR A 54 -0.40 -8.13 -0.19
C TYR A 54 0.24 -7.42 1.02
N ILE A 55 -0.23 -7.71 2.24
CA ILE A 55 0.30 -7.15 3.49
C ILE A 55 0.73 -8.28 4.42
N THR A 56 1.94 -8.17 4.97
CA THR A 56 2.38 -8.99 6.11
C THR A 56 2.23 -8.22 7.41
N TYR A 57 1.41 -8.73 8.33
CA TYR A 57 1.31 -8.18 9.68
C TYR A 57 2.40 -8.74 10.61
N ARG A 58 3.17 -7.87 11.25
CA ARG A 58 4.33 -8.19 12.10
C ARG A 58 4.09 -7.82 13.57
N GLY A 59 2.84 -7.90 14.03
CA GLY A 59 2.47 -7.60 15.42
C GLY A 59 2.79 -6.14 15.78
N ASN A 60 3.51 -5.94 16.90
CA ASN A 60 3.89 -4.61 17.39
C ASN A 60 4.84 -3.84 16.45
N ARG A 61 5.46 -4.52 15.48
CA ARG A 61 6.28 -3.84 14.45
C ARG A 61 5.42 -3.19 13.37
N GLY A 62 4.12 -3.53 13.30
CA GLY A 62 3.16 -2.99 12.35
C GLY A 62 3.00 -3.84 11.10
N ILE A 63 2.78 -3.21 9.94
CA ILE A 63 2.54 -3.88 8.65
C ILE A 63 3.67 -3.62 7.66
N GLU A 64 3.95 -4.57 6.78
CA GLU A 64 4.84 -4.40 5.63
C GLU A 64 4.18 -4.93 4.35
N LEU A 65 4.63 -4.45 3.19
CA LEU A 65 4.20 -5.00 1.91
C LEU A 65 4.76 -6.41 1.73
N ASP A 66 3.92 -7.35 1.32
CA ASP A 66 4.34 -8.70 0.98
C ASP A 66 4.95 -8.73 -0.42
N LYS A 67 6.19 -9.24 -0.51
CA LYS A 67 6.94 -9.31 -1.77
C LYS A 67 6.47 -10.41 -2.72
N GLY A 68 5.80 -11.43 -2.19
CA GLY A 68 5.32 -12.58 -2.97
C GLY A 68 3.88 -12.44 -3.49
N ASN A 69 3.16 -11.39 -3.07
CA ASN A 69 1.76 -11.14 -3.46
C ASN A 69 1.64 -9.81 -4.24
N PHE A 70 2.52 -9.64 -5.23
CA PHE A 70 2.59 -8.41 -6.03
C PHE A 70 1.29 -8.12 -6.79
N ASP A 71 0.73 -9.13 -7.45
CA ASP A 71 -0.43 -8.96 -8.35
C ASP A 71 -1.61 -8.29 -7.64
N GLY A 72 -1.91 -8.74 -6.41
CA GLY A 72 -3.00 -8.15 -5.62
C GLY A 72 -2.73 -6.69 -5.23
N LEU A 73 -1.48 -6.32 -4.97
CA LEU A 73 -1.14 -4.91 -4.72
C LEU A 73 -1.26 -4.07 -6.00
N ALA A 74 -0.78 -4.60 -7.12
CA ALA A 74 -0.82 -3.93 -8.43
C ALA A 74 -2.27 -3.66 -8.87
N ASP A 75 -3.16 -4.63 -8.74
CA ASP A 75 -4.58 -4.51 -9.07
C ASP A 75 -5.25 -3.40 -8.25
N VAL A 76 -5.02 -3.37 -6.93
CA VAL A 76 -5.56 -2.34 -6.06
C VAL A 76 -5.03 -0.96 -6.44
N LEU A 77 -3.73 -0.83 -6.71
CA LEU A 77 -3.14 0.44 -7.11
C LEU A 77 -3.71 0.94 -8.44
N TYR A 78 -3.88 0.02 -9.40
CA TYR A 78 -4.38 0.35 -10.73
C TYR A 78 -5.89 0.65 -10.72
N HIS A 79 -6.71 -0.29 -10.26
CA HIS A 79 -8.17 -0.20 -10.37
C HIS A 79 -8.81 0.66 -9.29
N GLU A 80 -8.30 0.63 -8.05
CA GLU A 80 -8.90 1.40 -6.95
C GLU A 80 -8.21 2.75 -6.74
N CYS A 81 -6.89 2.79 -6.88
CA CYS A 81 -6.11 4.01 -6.61
C CYS A 81 -5.82 4.86 -7.85
N ASN A 82 -6.21 4.39 -9.04
CA ASN A 82 -5.99 5.07 -10.32
C ASN A 82 -4.52 5.45 -10.55
N TRP A 83 -3.59 4.59 -10.12
CA TRP A 83 -2.20 4.74 -10.49
C TRP A 83 -2.02 4.31 -11.94
N GLU A 84 -1.15 5.00 -12.66
CA GLU A 84 -0.82 4.58 -14.01
C GLU A 84 0.11 3.36 -13.98
N LYS A 85 0.02 2.47 -14.97
CA LYS A 85 0.85 1.25 -15.06
C LYS A 85 2.34 1.57 -14.91
N TRP A 86 2.81 2.62 -15.60
CA TRP A 86 4.20 3.04 -15.54
C TRP A 86 4.63 3.53 -14.14
N GLU A 87 3.71 4.10 -13.35
CA GLU A 87 3.99 4.49 -11.97
C GLU A 87 4.18 3.25 -11.12
N ILE A 88 3.31 2.25 -11.28
CA ILE A 88 3.36 1.00 -10.55
C ILE A 88 4.64 0.24 -10.92
N ASP A 89 4.95 0.09 -12.22
CA ASP A 89 6.18 -0.54 -12.72
C ASP A 89 7.43 0.12 -12.14
N SER A 90 7.52 1.46 -12.25
CA SER A 90 8.67 2.21 -11.75
C SER A 90 8.86 2.05 -10.24
N ARG A 91 7.73 2.00 -9.51
CA ARG A 91 7.68 1.97 -8.04
C ARG A 91 7.70 0.59 -7.46
N LEU A 92 7.52 -0.46 -8.24
CA LEU A 92 7.45 -1.85 -7.78
C LEU A 92 8.34 -2.82 -8.57
N LYS A 93 9.22 -2.35 -9.46
CA LYS A 93 10.19 -3.16 -10.24
C LYS A 93 11.07 -4.18 -9.50
N HIS A 94 11.04 -4.22 -8.17
CA HIS A 94 11.79 -5.18 -7.34
C HIS A 94 10.90 -6.25 -6.69
N TYR A 95 9.60 -6.25 -6.97
CA TYR A 95 8.67 -7.29 -6.55
C TYR A 95 8.70 -8.46 -7.54
N GLU A 96 8.53 -9.67 -7.02
CA GLU A 96 8.40 -10.89 -7.82
C GLU A 96 7.04 -10.89 -8.53
N GLY A 97 7.01 -11.25 -9.82
CA GLY A 97 5.77 -11.33 -10.62
C GLY A 97 5.42 -10.09 -11.45
N ILE A 98 6.12 -8.96 -11.27
CA ILE A 98 5.79 -7.71 -12.01
C ILE A 98 5.92 -7.80 -13.53
N GLU A 99 6.86 -8.61 -14.01
CA GLU A 99 7.10 -8.78 -15.45
C GLU A 99 5.97 -9.57 -16.15
N ASP A 100 5.20 -10.34 -15.37
CA ASP A 100 4.14 -11.24 -15.85
C ASP A 100 2.71 -10.75 -15.48
N HIS A 101 2.58 -9.60 -14.82
CA HIS A 101 1.29 -9.09 -14.34
C HIS A 101 0.37 -8.69 -15.50
N ASP A 102 -0.85 -9.25 -15.50
CA ASP A 102 -1.89 -8.92 -16.47
C ASP A 102 -2.70 -7.73 -15.97
N TRP A 103 -2.64 -6.64 -16.72
CA TRP A 103 -3.30 -5.38 -16.41
C TRP A 103 -4.66 -5.21 -17.11
N ALA A 104 -5.18 -6.27 -17.73
CA ALA A 104 -6.36 -6.25 -18.60
C ALA A 104 -7.68 -6.47 -17.84
#